data_AF-A0AAU1I5H9-F1
#
_entry.id   AF-A0AAU1I5H9-F1
#
_cell.length_a   1.000
_cell.length_b   1.000
_cell.length_c   1.000
_cell.angle_alpha   90.00
_cell.angle_beta   90.00
_cell.angle_gamma   90.00
#
_symmetry.space_group_name_H-M   'P 1'
#
loop_
_entity.id
_entity.type
_entity.pdbx_description
1 polymer ?
#
loop_
_entity_poly.entity_id
_entity_poly.type
_entity_poly.pdbx_seq_one_letter_code
_entity_poly.pdbx_strand_id
1 'polypeptide(L)'
;MDPGPAQDGPAVVPLDQPGTALPWLLGSKAADPARAARAGLPVLPGIVIPYRAAGDTFALRRARTSSPTAAPALSSYGRPRRGRTRR
;
A
#
# COMPACT_ATOMS: atom_id res chain seq x y z
N MET A 1 -12.36 -32.28 7.14
CA MET A 1 -11.67 -31.52 6.08
C MET A 1 -10.81 -30.51 6.82
N ASP A 2 -9.53 -30.80 6.98
CA ASP A 2 -8.58 -29.94 7.69
C ASP A 2 -8.12 -28.84 6.71
N PRO A 3 -8.27 -27.54 7.02
CA PRO A 3 -7.72 -26.50 6.16
C PRO A 3 -6.19 -26.68 6.11
N GLY A 4 -5.65 -26.95 4.93
CA GLY A 4 -4.20 -27.08 4.72
C GLY A 4 -3.44 -25.86 5.26
N PRO A 5 -2.13 -25.99 5.51
CA PRO A 5 -1.34 -25.04 6.29
C PRO A 5 -1.59 -23.61 5.83
N ALA A 6 -1.86 -22.74 6.82
CA ALA A 6 -2.00 -21.30 6.59
C ALA A 6 -0.81 -20.83 5.76
N GLN A 7 -1.10 -20.21 4.63
CA GLN A 7 -0.09 -19.90 3.63
C GLN A 7 0.84 -18.84 4.24
N ASP A 8 2.07 -19.23 4.57
CA ASP A 8 3.06 -18.39 5.26
C ASP A 8 3.48 -17.19 4.38
N GLY A 9 2.68 -16.13 4.40
CA GLY A 9 2.93 -14.93 3.62
C GLY A 9 1.89 -13.84 3.84
N PRO A 10 2.24 -12.58 3.56
CA PRO A 10 1.31 -11.47 3.69
C PRO A 10 0.14 -11.63 2.72
N ALA A 11 -1.09 -11.40 3.20
CA ALA A 11 -2.29 -11.48 2.37
C ALA A 11 -2.36 -10.36 1.32
N VAL A 12 -1.76 -9.20 1.62
CA VAL A 12 -1.63 -8.03 0.74
C VAL A 12 -0.24 -7.44 0.87
N VAL A 13 0.31 -6.95 -0.23
CA VAL A 13 1.62 -6.29 -0.28
C VAL A 13 1.44 -4.87 -0.81
N PRO A 14 1.89 -3.82 -0.08
CA PRO A 14 1.89 -2.45 -0.57
C PRO A 14 2.73 -2.27 -1.86
N LEU A 15 2.28 -1.39 -2.74
CA LEU A 15 2.94 -1.17 -4.03
C LEU A 15 4.35 -0.56 -3.90
N ASP A 16 4.61 0.14 -2.80
CA ASP A 16 5.90 0.78 -2.47
C ASP A 16 6.93 -0.19 -1.87
N GLN A 17 6.53 -1.43 -1.52
CA GLN A 17 7.48 -2.40 -0.98
C GLN A 17 8.49 -2.90 -2.05
N PRO A 18 9.77 -3.08 -1.67
CA PRO A 18 10.81 -3.52 -2.59
C PRO A 18 10.52 -4.79 -3.39
N GLY A 19 9.85 -5.77 -2.79
CA GLY A 19 9.51 -7.04 -3.42
C GLY A 19 8.46 -6.90 -4.53
N THR A 20 7.66 -5.83 -4.52
CA THR A 20 6.59 -5.59 -5.50
C THR A 20 7.12 -5.38 -6.91
N ALA A 21 8.36 -4.88 -7.05
CA ALA A 21 9.02 -4.69 -8.35
C ALA A 21 9.52 -5.99 -9.00
N LEU A 22 9.37 -7.16 -8.36
CA LEU A 22 9.86 -8.45 -8.84
C LEU A 22 8.72 -9.23 -9.54
N PRO A 23 8.76 -9.38 -10.88
CA PRO A 23 7.66 -10.01 -11.63
C PRO A 23 7.44 -11.48 -11.27
N TRP A 24 8.50 -12.22 -10.94
CA TRP A 24 8.39 -13.62 -10.52
C TRP A 24 7.75 -13.80 -9.14
N LEU A 25 7.69 -12.74 -8.34
CA LEU A 25 7.11 -12.77 -6.98
C LEU A 25 5.65 -12.32 -6.99
N LEU A 26 5.32 -11.25 -7.71
CA LEU A 26 4.01 -10.58 -7.64
C LEU A 26 3.32 -10.34 -9.01
N GLY A 27 3.94 -10.79 -10.10
CA GLY A 27 3.43 -10.68 -11.46
C GLY A 27 3.76 -9.35 -12.14
N SER A 28 3.79 -9.35 -13.48
CA SER A 28 4.20 -8.18 -14.28
C SER A 28 3.31 -6.95 -14.05
N LYS A 29 2.00 -7.16 -13.86
CA LYS A 29 1.04 -6.09 -13.61
C LYS A 29 1.30 -5.31 -12.33
N ALA A 30 1.86 -5.95 -11.31
CA ALA A 30 2.28 -5.32 -10.06
C ALA A 30 3.69 -4.73 -10.17
N ALA A 31 4.58 -5.42 -10.88
CA ALA A 31 5.99 -5.05 -10.99
C ALA A 31 6.22 -3.73 -11.71
N ASP A 32 5.50 -3.48 -12.82
CA ASP A 32 5.68 -2.26 -13.60
C ASP A 32 5.32 -0.98 -12.83
N PRO A 33 4.14 -0.87 -12.18
CA PRO A 33 3.83 0.31 -11.38
C PRO A 33 4.71 0.43 -10.12
N ALA A 34 5.17 -0.68 -9.52
CA ALA A 34 6.13 -0.63 -8.42
C ALA A 34 7.50 -0.09 -8.87
N ARG A 35 7.97 -0.46 -10.07
CA ARG A 35 9.19 0.11 -10.67
C ARG A 35 9.02 1.59 -11.00
N ALA A 36 7.87 1.97 -11.55
CA ALA A 36 7.56 3.37 -11.84
C ALA A 36 7.58 4.22 -10.56
N ALA A 37 6.94 3.75 -9.49
CA ALA A 37 6.96 4.43 -8.19
C ALA A 37 8.39 4.58 -7.65
N ARG A 38 9.23 3.55 -7.79
CA ARG A 38 10.64 3.59 -7.40
C ARG A 38 11.50 4.51 -8.25
N ALA A 39 11.14 4.71 -9.52
CA ALA A 39 11.77 5.69 -10.39
C ALA A 39 11.30 7.13 -10.10
N GLY A 40 10.47 7.34 -9.07
CA GLY A 40 9.94 8.65 -8.70
C GLY A 40 8.78 9.12 -9.59
N LEU A 41 8.23 8.24 -10.42
CA LEU A 41 7.05 8.57 -11.22
C LEU A 41 5.80 8.60 -10.31
N PRO A 42 4.84 9.49 -10.60
CA PRO A 42 3.59 9.52 -9.87
C PRO A 42 2.79 8.24 -10.17
N VAL A 43 2.63 7.40 -9.16
CA VAL A 43 1.84 6.17 -9.23
C VAL A 43 0.77 6.23 -8.15
N LEU A 44 -0.43 5.79 -8.49
CA LEU A 44 -1.52 5.73 -7.53
C LEU A 44 -1.16 4.74 -6.40
N PRO A 45 -1.31 5.13 -5.12
CA PRO A 45 -1.13 4.21 -4.00
C PRO A 45 -2.03 2.99 -4.17
N GLY A 46 -1.52 1.81 -3.82
CA GLY A 46 -2.25 0.57 -4.01
C GLY A 46 -1.64 -0.61 -3.30
N ILE A 47 -2.34 -1.73 -3.40
CA ILE A 47 -1.96 -3.02 -2.83
C ILE A 47 -2.01 -4.10 -3.92
N VAL A 48 -1.22 -5.15 -3.72
CA VAL A 48 -1.19 -6.34 -4.56
C VAL A 48 -1.60 -7.53 -3.71
N ILE A 49 -2.41 -8.43 -4.28
CA ILE A 49 -2.77 -9.70 -3.65
C ILE A 49 -1.85 -10.78 -4.24
N PRO A 50 -0.93 -11.37 -3.47
CA PRO A 50 -0.07 -12.44 -3.96
C PRO A 50 -0.89 -13.65 -4.39
N TYR A 51 -0.46 -14.36 -5.44
CA TYR A 51 -1.18 -15.53 -5.95
C TYR A 51 -1.43 -16.58 -4.85
N ARG A 52 -0.43 -16.83 -3.99
CA ARG A 52 -0.58 -17.75 -2.86
C ARG A 52 -1.64 -17.28 -1.86
N ALA A 53 -1.75 -15.98 -1.63
CA ALA A 53 -2.76 -15.42 -0.71
C ALA A 53 -4.19 -15.41 -1.28
N ALA A 54 -4.38 -15.61 -2.58
CA ALA A 54 -5.70 -15.53 -3.22
C ALA A 54 -6.71 -16.57 -2.68
N GLY A 55 -6.22 -17.71 -2.17
CA GLY A 55 -7.06 -18.75 -1.57
C GLY A 55 -7.55 -18.43 -0.15
N ASP A 56 -6.85 -17.56 0.60
CA ASP A 56 -7.23 -17.20 1.97
C ASP A 56 -8.14 -15.96 1.99
N THR A 57 -9.40 -16.18 1.64
CA THR A 57 -10.42 -15.12 1.58
C THR A 57 -10.67 -14.44 2.94
N PHE A 58 -10.44 -15.13 4.06
CA PHE A 58 -10.57 -14.55 5.40
C PHE A 58 -9.41 -13.61 5.72
N ALA A 59 -8.17 -13.99 5.40
CA ALA A 59 -7.02 -13.10 5.54
C ALA A 59 -7.16 -11.88 4.62
N LEU A 60 -7.61 -12.05 3.38
CA LEU A 60 -7.89 -10.94 2.47
C LEU A 60 -8.96 -9.99 2.98
N ARG A 61 -10.06 -10.54 3.53
CA ARG A 61 -11.13 -9.72 4.14
C ARG A 61 -10.60 -8.90 5.30
N ARG A 62 -9.82 -9.51 6.20
CA ARG A 62 -9.19 -8.82 7.33
C ARG A 62 -8.25 -7.71 6.86
N ALA A 63 -7.38 -8.02 5.91
CA ALA A 63 -6.44 -7.06 5.34
C ALA A 63 -7.12 -5.86 4.67
N ARG A 64 -8.27 -6.07 4.03
CA ARG A 64 -9.06 -4.99 3.41
C ARG A 64 -9.70 -4.05 4.44
N THR A 65 -10.12 -4.60 5.58
CA THR A 65 -10.76 -3.81 6.65
C THR A 65 -9.76 -3.17 7.63
N SER A 66 -8.54 -3.69 7.70
CA SER A 66 -7.45 -3.03 8.41
C SER A 66 -6.97 -1.83 7.59
N SER A 67 -7.63 -0.69 7.77
CA SER A 67 -7.16 0.60 7.26
C SER A 67 -5.69 0.81 7.66
N PRO A 68 -4.78 1.17 6.74
CA PRO A 68 -3.51 1.76 7.13
C PRO A 68 -3.78 3.18 7.65
N THR A 69 -4.25 3.29 8.89
CA THR A 69 -4.06 4.49 9.72
C THR A 69 -2.57 4.54 10.06
N ALA A 70 -1.78 5.59 9.81
CA ALA A 70 -2.09 7.00 9.67
C ALA A 70 -1.12 7.67 8.66
N ALA A 71 -1.64 8.55 7.79
CA ALA A 71 -0.86 9.70 7.37
C ALA A 71 -0.82 10.70 8.55
N PRO A 72 0.33 11.25 8.95
CA PRO A 72 0.33 12.41 9.83
C PRO A 72 -0.51 13.50 9.14
N ALA A 73 -1.46 14.06 9.88
CA ALA A 73 -2.28 15.17 9.44
C ALA A 73 -1.39 16.21 8.74
N LEU A 74 -1.76 16.57 7.51
CA LEU A 74 -1.18 17.69 6.77
C LEU A 74 -1.44 18.99 7.54
N SER A 75 -0.64 19.22 8.58
CA SER A 75 -0.55 20.44 9.38
C SER A 75 0.51 21.38 8.80
N SER A 76 0.50 21.56 7.47
CA SER A 76 1.44 22.44 6.77
C SER A 76 0.83 23.27 5.64
N TYR A 77 -0.48 23.20 5.40
CA TYR A 77 -1.15 24.25 4.62
C TYR A 77 -1.23 25.50 5.48
N GLY A 78 -0.16 26.30 5.36
CA GLY A 78 0.05 27.54 6.09
C GLY A 78 -1.18 28.42 6.07
N ARG A 79 -1.78 28.62 7.25
CA ARG A 79 -2.75 29.67 7.46
C ARG A 79 -1.98 30.99 7.50
N PRO A 80 -2.18 31.92 6.54
CA PRO A 80 -1.45 33.18 6.57
C PRO A 80 -1.83 33.95 7.83
N ARG A 81 -0.82 34.25 8.67
CA ARG A 81 -0.96 35.23 9.75
C ARG A 81 -1.20 36.59 9.10
N ARG A 82 -2.46 37.04 9.07
CA ARG A 82 -2.77 38.46 8.86
C ARG A 82 -2.28 39.23 10.10
N GLY A 83 -1.02 39.61 10.08
CA GLY A 83 -0.57 40.78 10.83
C GLY A 83 -1.33 41.98 10.29
N ARG A 84 -2.11 42.62 11.14
CA ARG A 84 -2.57 43.99 10.89
C ARG A 84 -1.99 44.87 11.99
N THR A 85 -0.98 45.60 11.57
CA THR A 85 -0.28 46.67 12.26
C THR A 85 -1.19 47.86 12.56
N ARG A 86 -0.85 48.51 13.69
CA ARG A 86 -0.93 49.94 14.04
C ARG A 86 -2.30 50.55 14.41
N ARG A 87 -2.34 50.93 15.70
CA ARG A 87 -3.06 52.10 16.23
C ARG A 87 -2.54 53.39 15.59
#